data_AF-A0A5Q4E1T0-F1
#
_entry.id   AF-A0A5Q4E1T0-F1
#
_cell.length_a   1.000
_cell.length_b   1.000
_cell.length_c   1.000
_cell.angle_alpha   90.00
_cell.angle_beta   90.00
_cell.angle_gamma   90.00
#
_symmetry.space_group_name_H-M   'P 1'
#
loop_
_entity.id
_entity.type
_entity.pdbx_description
1 polymer ?
#
loop_
_entity_poly.entity_id
_entity_poly.type
_entity_poly.pdbx_seq_one_letter_code
_entity_poly.pdbx_strand_id
1 'polypeptide(L)'
;MSDYAIAELQTLVRAPMMTGLSVAMVDMGLVSTAIEAAAMSKQISGAAQKYPTNSIIQAAFAEETLRSGDVKLEKPDVKPEDVRSGAMIDGAIADINAALAVVEGRASAEEVAEYKQFIYACGVAVAEAAGSGLFGTGNKVSQAEAEALSRFKVALGL
;
A
#
# COMPACT_ATOMS: atom_id res chain seq x y z
N MET A 1 -13.61 -11.43 16.75
CA MET A 1 -12.96 -10.16 17.13
C MET A 1 -11.52 -10.26 16.71
N SER A 2 -10.96 -9.19 16.15
CA SER A 2 -9.53 -9.11 15.82
C SER A 2 -8.71 -9.11 17.11
N ASP A 3 -7.57 -9.80 17.11
CA ASP A 3 -6.61 -9.75 18.23
C ASP A 3 -5.80 -8.44 18.25
N TYR A 4 -5.93 -7.61 17.23
CA TYR A 4 -5.23 -6.32 17.12
C TYR A 4 -6.06 -5.18 17.71
N ALA A 5 -5.38 -4.30 18.45
CA ALA A 5 -5.95 -3.02 18.89
C ALA A 5 -6.24 -2.09 17.69
N ILE A 6 -7.13 -1.12 17.86
CA ILE A 6 -7.49 -0.19 16.78
C ILE A 6 -6.27 0.55 16.20
N ALA A 7 -5.35 1.00 17.05
CA ALA A 7 -4.12 1.67 16.59
C ALA A 7 -3.19 0.74 15.78
N GLU A 8 -3.17 -0.55 16.12
CA GLU A 8 -2.44 -1.57 15.38
C GLU A 8 -3.10 -1.81 14.02
N LEU A 9 -4.43 -1.97 13.99
CA LEU A 9 -5.19 -2.09 12.75
C LEU A 9 -4.96 -0.88 11.83
N GLN A 10 -4.93 0.33 12.38
CA GLN A 10 -4.61 1.54 11.62
C GLN A 10 -3.21 1.47 11.01
N THR A 11 -2.22 1.01 11.78
CA THR A 11 -0.84 0.83 11.28
C THR A 11 -0.80 -0.21 10.14
N LEU A 12 -1.52 -1.32 10.30
CA LEU A 12 -1.60 -2.39 9.29
C LEU A 12 -2.29 -1.94 8.00
N VAL A 13 -3.31 -1.09 8.08
CA VAL A 13 -3.99 -0.55 6.89
C VAL A 13 -3.17 0.56 6.24
N ARG A 14 -2.46 1.37 7.03
CA ARG A 14 -1.67 2.50 6.54
C ARG A 14 -0.52 2.07 5.63
N ALA A 15 0.21 1.00 5.96
CA ALA A 15 1.36 0.54 5.17
C ALA A 15 1.06 0.28 3.67
N PRO A 16 0.08 -0.58 3.30
CA PRO A 16 -0.25 -0.79 1.88
C PRO A 16 -0.78 0.48 1.22
N MET A 17 -1.57 1.29 1.94
CA MET A 17 -2.11 2.54 1.40
C MET A 17 -1.05 3.58 1.08
N MET A 18 -0.13 3.82 2.00
CA MET A 18 0.95 4.78 1.80
C MET A 18 1.94 4.29 0.75
N THR A 19 2.14 2.97 0.63
CA THR A 19 2.91 2.37 -0.46
C THR A 19 2.30 2.72 -1.82
N GLY A 20 1.01 2.41 -2.03
CA GLY A 20 0.31 2.72 -3.28
C GLY A 20 0.25 4.23 -3.57
N LEU A 21 -0.11 5.02 -2.57
CA LEU A 21 -0.20 6.48 -2.73
C LEU A 21 1.15 7.10 -3.07
N SER A 22 2.24 6.61 -2.49
CA SER A 22 3.57 7.15 -2.78
C SER A 22 4.00 6.86 -4.22
N VAL A 23 3.66 5.69 -4.75
CA VAL A 23 3.87 5.38 -6.17
C VAL A 23 3.07 6.34 -7.07
N ALA A 24 1.79 6.57 -6.76
CA ALA A 24 0.96 7.50 -7.54
C ALA A 24 1.54 8.93 -7.60
N MET A 25 2.17 9.39 -6.51
CA MET A 25 2.61 10.78 -6.41
C MET A 25 4.03 11.02 -6.96
N VAL A 26 4.91 10.01 -7.03
CA VAL A 26 6.27 10.22 -7.57
C VAL A 26 6.28 10.59 -9.03
N ASP A 27 5.19 10.32 -9.75
CA ASP A 27 5.01 10.72 -11.15
C ASP A 27 3.67 11.45 -11.39
N MET A 28 3.47 12.56 -10.68
CA MET A 28 2.30 13.45 -10.83
C MET A 28 2.05 13.97 -12.27
N GLY A 29 2.94 13.72 -13.22
CA GLY A 29 2.87 14.25 -14.59
C GLY A 29 2.29 13.32 -15.65
N LEU A 30 2.22 12.01 -15.40
CA LEU A 30 1.87 11.03 -16.42
C LEU A 30 0.42 10.51 -16.34
N VAL A 31 -0.30 10.67 -15.23
CA VAL A 31 -1.52 9.87 -14.94
C VAL A 31 -2.62 10.64 -14.18
N SER A 32 -3.87 10.20 -14.37
CA SER A 32 -5.04 10.68 -13.63
C SER A 32 -5.15 10.02 -12.25
N THR A 33 -5.13 10.84 -11.20
CA THR A 33 -5.32 10.47 -9.78
C THR A 33 -6.56 9.60 -9.53
N ALA A 34 -7.58 9.68 -10.40
CA ALA A 34 -8.80 8.87 -10.27
C ALA A 34 -8.59 7.39 -10.64
N ILE A 35 -7.74 7.08 -11.63
CA ILE A 35 -7.46 5.71 -12.07
C ILE A 35 -6.64 4.98 -11.00
N GLU A 36 -5.63 5.66 -10.47
CA GLU A 36 -4.77 5.16 -9.40
C GLU A 36 -5.56 4.91 -8.12
N ALA A 37 -6.43 5.84 -7.74
CA ALA A 37 -7.33 5.67 -6.59
C ALA A 37 -8.28 4.48 -6.76
N ALA A 38 -8.79 4.24 -7.97
CA ALA A 38 -9.64 3.08 -8.26
C ALA A 38 -8.86 1.76 -8.20
N ALA A 39 -7.63 1.73 -8.74
CA ALA A 39 -6.76 0.57 -8.67
C ALA A 39 -6.41 0.20 -7.23
N MET A 40 -6.05 1.21 -6.41
CA MET A 40 -5.77 1.03 -4.99
C MET A 40 -7.01 0.51 -4.24
N SER A 41 -8.17 1.14 -4.47
CA SER A 41 -9.44 0.73 -3.85
C SER A 41 -9.81 -0.71 -4.18
N LYS A 42 -9.56 -1.16 -5.41
CA LYS A 42 -9.78 -2.55 -5.84
C LYS A 42 -8.84 -3.53 -5.13
N GLN A 43 -7.56 -3.18 -4.95
CA GLN A 43 -6.62 -4.03 -4.21
C GLN A 43 -7.02 -4.17 -2.74
N ILE A 44 -7.39 -3.05 -2.08
CA ILE A 44 -7.79 -3.06 -0.67
C ILE A 44 -9.10 -3.83 -0.46
N SER A 45 -10.15 -3.52 -1.23
CA SER A 45 -11.48 -4.16 -1.06
C SER A 45 -11.48 -5.66 -1.38
N GLY A 46 -10.59 -6.12 -2.26
CA GLY A 46 -10.42 -7.54 -2.59
C GLY A 46 -9.46 -8.30 -1.67
N ALA A 47 -8.76 -7.62 -0.74
CA ALA A 47 -7.66 -8.23 0.02
C ALA A 47 -8.12 -9.42 0.87
N ALA A 48 -9.18 -9.23 1.67
CA ALA A 48 -9.70 -10.30 2.52
C ALA A 48 -10.24 -11.49 1.71
N GLN A 49 -10.76 -11.27 0.50
CA GLN A 49 -11.20 -12.38 -0.36
C GLN A 49 -10.01 -13.13 -0.98
N LYS A 50 -8.95 -12.42 -1.34
CA LYS A 50 -7.73 -12.99 -1.94
C LYS A 50 -6.90 -13.78 -0.93
N TYR A 51 -6.91 -13.38 0.33
CA TYR A 51 -6.13 -14.02 1.40
C TYR A 51 -7.04 -14.54 2.53
N PRO A 52 -7.92 -15.52 2.25
CA PRO A 52 -8.97 -15.96 3.17
C PRO A 52 -8.42 -16.60 4.45
N THR A 53 -7.17 -17.09 4.42
CA THR A 53 -6.51 -17.77 5.53
C THR A 53 -5.49 -16.91 6.26
N ASN A 54 -5.27 -15.67 5.82
CA ASN A 54 -4.26 -14.79 6.41
C ASN A 54 -4.86 -13.93 7.52
N SER A 55 -4.54 -14.23 8.77
CA SER A 55 -5.16 -13.55 9.93
C SER A 55 -4.85 -12.06 9.99
N ILE A 56 -3.67 -11.61 9.56
CA ILE A 56 -3.28 -10.19 9.49
C ILE A 56 -4.21 -9.45 8.53
N ILE A 57 -4.35 -9.99 7.31
CA ILE A 57 -5.14 -9.37 6.26
C ILE A 57 -6.63 -9.41 6.61
N GLN A 58 -7.13 -10.52 7.16
CA GLN A 58 -8.51 -10.61 7.63
C GLN A 58 -8.81 -9.58 8.73
N ALA A 59 -7.91 -9.43 9.70
CA ALA A 59 -8.08 -8.47 10.79
C ALA A 59 -8.18 -7.02 10.28
N ALA A 60 -7.27 -6.64 9.38
CA ALA A 60 -7.12 -5.26 8.92
C ALA A 60 -8.04 -4.86 7.75
N PHE A 61 -8.40 -5.81 6.87
CA PHE A 61 -9.06 -5.52 5.59
C PHE A 61 -10.40 -6.25 5.39
N ALA A 62 -10.93 -6.92 6.41
CA ALA A 62 -12.31 -7.39 6.36
C ALA A 62 -13.27 -6.21 6.18
N GLU A 63 -14.37 -6.46 5.46
CA GLU A 63 -15.41 -5.47 5.16
C GLU A 63 -15.98 -4.83 6.43
N GLU A 64 -16.13 -5.60 7.50
CA GLU A 64 -16.53 -5.14 8.83
C GLU A 64 -15.56 -4.08 9.39
N THR A 65 -14.25 -4.38 9.39
CA THR A 65 -13.19 -3.48 9.89
C THR A 65 -13.13 -2.19 9.07
N LEU A 66 -13.22 -2.29 7.74
CA LEU A 66 -13.17 -1.13 6.87
C LEU A 66 -14.42 -0.25 6.99
N ARG A 67 -15.57 -0.84 7.34
CA ARG A 67 -16.85 -0.11 7.51
C ARG A 67 -17.11 0.38 8.93
N SER A 68 -16.43 -0.14 9.94
CA SER A 68 -16.67 0.25 11.34
C SER A 68 -16.32 1.72 11.60
N GLY A 69 -15.44 2.31 10.77
CA GLY A 69 -14.94 3.67 10.94
C GLY A 69 -13.88 3.80 12.03
N ASP A 70 -13.48 2.69 12.67
CA ASP A 70 -12.43 2.65 13.69
C ASP A 70 -11.04 2.87 13.08
N VAL A 71 -10.82 2.31 11.89
CA VAL A 71 -9.63 2.57 11.08
C VAL A 71 -9.85 3.86 10.30
N LYS A 72 -9.45 4.97 10.90
CA LYS A 72 -9.48 6.29 10.26
C LYS A 72 -8.26 6.45 9.39
N LEU A 73 -8.48 6.35 8.09
CA LEU A 73 -7.49 6.71 7.10
C LEU A 73 -7.56 8.21 6.89
N GLU A 74 -6.80 8.93 7.70
CA GLU A 74 -6.64 10.36 7.48
C GLU A 74 -6.03 10.58 6.11
N LYS A 75 -6.62 11.50 5.35
CA LYS A 75 -6.03 11.92 4.09
C LYS A 75 -4.67 12.53 4.42
N PRO A 76 -3.56 11.98 3.92
CA PRO A 76 -2.25 12.55 4.21
C PRO A 76 -2.17 13.96 3.63
N ASP A 77 -1.61 14.88 4.41
CA ASP A 77 -1.25 16.23 3.95
C ASP A 77 0.03 16.13 3.13
N VAL A 78 -0.11 15.80 1.84
CA VAL A 78 1.01 15.62 0.92
C VAL A 78 1.39 16.97 0.33
N LYS A 79 2.60 17.46 0.63
CA LYS A 79 3.13 18.68 0.01
C LYS A 79 3.95 18.33 -1.22
N PRO A 80 3.94 19.16 -2.28
CA PRO A 80 4.80 18.95 -3.45
C PRO A 80 6.29 18.77 -3.09
N GLU A 81 6.74 19.44 -2.04
CA GLU A 81 8.10 19.36 -1.51
C GLU A 81 8.41 17.97 -0.92
N ASP A 82 7.44 17.31 -0.29
CA ASP A 82 7.61 15.96 0.28
C ASP A 82 7.77 14.91 -0.82
N VAL A 83 7.10 15.12 -1.96
CA VAL A 83 7.25 14.28 -3.15
C VAL A 83 8.64 14.49 -3.77
N ARG A 84 9.03 15.75 -4.02
CA ARG A 84 10.32 16.07 -4.66
C ARG A 84 11.53 15.65 -3.83
N SER A 85 11.43 15.75 -2.51
CA SER A 85 12.51 15.37 -1.59
C SER A 85 12.63 13.86 -1.37
N GLY A 86 11.61 13.08 -1.78
CA GLY A 86 11.51 11.65 -1.48
C GLY A 86 11.02 11.34 -0.06
N ALA A 87 10.71 12.36 0.75
CA ALA A 87 10.19 12.20 2.11
C ALA A 87 8.90 11.36 2.15
N MET A 88 8.11 11.40 1.08
CA MET A 88 6.93 10.54 0.95
C MET A 88 7.27 9.05 0.88
N ILE A 89 8.31 8.69 0.10
CA ILE A 89 8.81 7.31 0.04
C ILE A 89 9.38 6.89 1.39
N ASP A 90 10.14 7.77 2.05
CA ASP A 90 10.70 7.52 3.37
C ASP A 90 9.60 7.28 4.42
N GLY A 91 8.52 8.08 4.37
CA GLY A 91 7.34 7.92 5.21
C GLY A 91 6.63 6.59 4.98
N ALA A 92 6.43 6.19 3.72
CA ALA A 92 5.85 4.88 3.41
C ALA A 92 6.75 3.72 3.87
N ILE A 93 8.08 3.84 3.77
CA ILE A 93 9.02 2.85 4.33
C ILE A 93 8.90 2.79 5.85
N ALA A 94 8.76 3.93 6.54
CA ALA A 94 8.53 3.95 7.98
C ALA A 94 7.21 3.26 8.36
N ASP A 95 6.14 3.49 7.60
CA ASP A 95 4.84 2.83 7.80
C ASP A 95 4.93 1.31 7.56
N ILE A 96 5.68 0.87 6.53
CA ILE A 96 5.98 -0.54 6.29
C ILE A 96 6.67 -1.17 7.51
N ASN A 97 7.74 -0.54 7.99
CA ASN A 97 8.51 -1.07 9.12
C ASN A 97 7.65 -1.14 10.39
N ALA A 98 6.81 -0.13 10.63
CA ALA A 98 5.88 -0.11 11.75
C ALA A 98 4.86 -1.25 11.66
N ALA A 99 4.28 -1.49 10.48
CA ALA A 99 3.35 -2.60 10.27
C ALA A 99 4.01 -3.97 10.45
N LEU A 100 5.25 -4.14 9.99
CA LEU A 100 6.00 -5.38 10.19
C LEU A 100 6.32 -5.63 11.67
N ALA A 101 6.62 -4.58 12.43
CA ALA A 101 6.81 -4.69 13.87
C ALA A 101 5.52 -5.08 14.61
N VAL A 102 4.35 -4.63 14.15
CA VAL A 102 3.05 -5.00 14.75
C VAL A 102 2.76 -6.50 14.62
N VAL A 103 3.16 -7.13 13.52
CA VAL A 103 2.87 -8.56 13.25
C VAL A 103 3.98 -9.50 13.72
N GLU A 104 5.12 -8.95 14.16
CA GLU A 104 6.27 -9.73 14.60
C GLU A 104 5.90 -10.62 15.80
N GLY A 105 6.12 -11.92 15.67
CA GLY A 105 5.80 -12.90 16.72
C GLY A 105 4.31 -13.15 16.95
N ARG A 106 3.40 -12.52 16.18
CA ARG A 106 1.94 -12.67 16.30
C ARG A 106 1.30 -13.48 15.18
N ALA A 107 2.00 -13.64 14.06
CA ALA A 107 1.54 -14.39 12.90
C ALA A 107 2.62 -15.37 12.42
N SER A 108 2.21 -16.36 11.61
CA SER A 108 3.15 -17.28 10.97
C SER A 108 4.04 -16.57 9.95
N ALA A 109 5.19 -17.17 9.63
CA ALA A 109 6.11 -16.62 8.65
C ALA A 109 5.46 -16.50 7.26
N GLU A 110 4.58 -17.46 6.93
CA GLU A 110 3.79 -17.48 5.71
C GLU A 110 2.82 -16.30 5.64
N GLU A 111 2.08 -16.04 6.72
CA GLU A 111 1.14 -14.92 6.78
C GLU A 111 1.86 -13.57 6.66
N VAL A 112 3.01 -13.42 7.31
CA VAL A 112 3.85 -12.22 7.21
C VAL A 112 4.40 -12.06 5.79
N ALA A 113 4.81 -13.14 5.13
CA ALA A 113 5.28 -13.10 3.75
C ALA A 113 4.16 -12.67 2.78
N GLU A 114 2.96 -13.21 2.93
CA GLU A 114 1.79 -12.81 2.13
C GLU A 114 1.40 -11.35 2.39
N TYR A 115 1.45 -10.89 3.64
CA TYR A 115 1.17 -9.50 3.99
C TYR A 115 2.20 -8.54 3.36
N LYS A 116 3.49 -8.89 3.38
CA LYS A 116 4.53 -8.15 2.65
C LYS A 116 4.25 -8.09 1.15
N GLN A 117 3.90 -9.21 0.54
CA GLN A 117 3.54 -9.27 -0.88
C GLN A 117 2.31 -8.44 -1.19
N PHE A 118 1.32 -8.41 -0.29
CA PHE A 118 0.14 -7.57 -0.43
C PHE A 118 0.47 -6.08 -0.40
N ILE A 119 1.32 -5.64 0.54
CA ILE A 119 1.82 -4.26 0.58
C ILE A 119 2.50 -3.88 -0.74
N TYR A 120 3.43 -4.72 -1.21
CA TYR A 120 4.13 -4.49 -2.46
C TYR A 120 3.17 -4.45 -3.67
N ALA A 121 2.21 -5.37 -3.72
CA ALA A 121 1.21 -5.46 -4.77
C ALA A 121 0.33 -4.19 -4.86
N CYS A 122 0.12 -3.48 -3.76
CA CYS A 122 -0.59 -2.20 -3.78
C CYS A 122 0.20 -1.13 -4.56
N GLY A 123 1.51 -1.05 -4.33
CA GLY A 123 2.39 -0.17 -5.12
C GLY A 123 2.42 -0.56 -6.60
N VAL A 124 2.59 -1.86 -6.89
CA VAL A 124 2.61 -2.37 -8.27
C VAL A 124 1.28 -2.10 -8.99
N ALA A 125 0.15 -2.34 -8.33
CA ALA A 125 -1.16 -2.11 -8.94
C ALA A 125 -1.39 -0.64 -9.32
N VAL A 126 -0.87 0.30 -8.53
CA VAL A 126 -0.92 1.72 -8.85
C VAL A 126 -0.02 2.02 -10.04
N ALA A 127 1.25 1.60 -10.02
CA ALA A 127 2.18 1.80 -11.14
C ALA A 127 1.65 1.19 -12.46
N GLU A 128 1.05 0.00 -12.41
CA GLU A 128 0.53 -0.66 -13.61
C GLU A 128 -0.78 -0.04 -14.11
N ALA A 129 -1.61 0.50 -13.22
CA ALA A 129 -2.81 1.26 -13.58
C ALA A 129 -2.45 2.62 -14.20
N ALA A 130 -1.28 3.15 -13.84
CA ALA A 130 -0.65 4.35 -14.33
C ALA A 130 -0.07 4.24 -15.76
N GLY A 131 -0.16 3.08 -16.40
CA GLY A 131 0.38 2.84 -17.73
C GLY A 131 0.04 3.92 -18.77
N SER A 132 1.09 4.63 -19.21
CA SER A 132 1.05 5.77 -20.12
C SER A 132 0.96 5.30 -21.57
N GLY A 133 -0.25 5.21 -22.09
CA GLY A 133 -0.45 5.05 -23.52
C GLY A 133 -1.86 5.44 -23.93
N LEU A 134 -1.99 6.54 -24.67
CA LEU A 134 -3.12 6.70 -25.58
C LEU A 134 -3.00 5.54 -26.59
N PHE A 135 -3.79 4.47 -26.42
CA PHE A 135 -3.69 3.20 -27.15
C PHE A 135 -2.54 2.23 -26.75
N GLY A 136 -2.03 2.27 -25.51
CA GLY A 136 -1.26 1.14 -24.94
C GLY A 136 0.13 0.87 -25.54
N THR A 137 0.82 1.89 -26.06
CA THR A 137 2.14 1.75 -26.73
C THR A 137 3.36 2.22 -25.90
N GLY A 138 3.17 2.68 -24.65
CA GLY A 138 4.25 3.11 -23.76
C GLY A 138 4.64 2.10 -22.67
N ASN A 139 5.74 2.38 -21.95
CA ASN A 139 6.13 1.61 -20.77
C ASN A 139 5.08 1.80 -19.68
N LYS A 140 4.56 0.70 -19.14
CA LYS A 140 3.49 0.75 -18.12
C LYS A 140 3.90 1.40 -16.81
N VAL A 141 5.19 1.46 -16.51
CA VAL A 141 5.75 1.96 -15.26
C VAL A 141 6.88 2.93 -15.59
N SER A 142 6.87 4.10 -14.98
CA SER A 142 7.91 5.13 -15.16
C SER A 142 9.19 4.78 -14.39
N GLN A 143 10.29 5.48 -14.70
CA GLN A 143 11.54 5.25 -13.97
C GLN A 143 11.39 5.62 -12.47
N ALA A 144 10.69 6.70 -12.15
CA ALA A 144 10.49 7.14 -10.77
C ALA A 144 9.64 6.13 -9.99
N GLU A 145 8.59 5.58 -10.61
CA GLU A 145 7.79 4.51 -10.02
C GLU A 145 8.60 3.23 -9.81
N ALA A 146 9.43 2.84 -10.79
CA ALA A 146 10.30 1.67 -10.67
C ALA A 146 11.33 1.83 -9.54
N GLU A 147 11.91 3.02 -9.38
CA GLU A 147 12.83 3.35 -8.28
C GLU A 147 12.11 3.30 -6.92
N ALA A 148 10.90 3.85 -6.81
CA ALA A 148 10.06 3.77 -5.61
C ALA A 148 9.75 2.31 -5.24
N LEU A 149 9.29 1.51 -6.20
CA LEU A 149 9.02 0.08 -6.02
C LEU A 149 10.26 -0.69 -5.57
N SER A 150 11.44 -0.40 -6.16
CA SER A 150 12.68 -1.03 -5.74
C SER A 150 13.00 -0.74 -4.26
N ARG A 151 12.75 0.49 -3.79
CA ARG A 151 12.97 0.86 -2.38
C ARG A 151 11.99 0.15 -1.45
N PHE A 152 10.71 0.06 -1.81
CA PHE A 152 9.72 -0.70 -1.04
C PHE A 152 10.03 -2.20 -1.00
N LYS A 153 10.50 -2.76 -2.11
CA LYS A 153 10.92 -4.16 -2.18
C LYS A 153 12.04 -4.46 -1.17
N VAL A 154 13.03 -3.58 -1.08
CA VAL A 154 14.11 -3.67 -0.07
C VAL A 154 13.55 -3.57 1.35
N ALA A 155 12.68 -2.59 1.63
CA ALA A 155 12.10 -2.42 2.97
C ALA A 155 11.26 -3.64 3.42
N LEU A 156 10.57 -4.29 2.49
CA LEU A 156 9.78 -5.49 2.75
C LEU A 156 10.63 -6.77 2.84
N GLY A 157 11.88 -6.73 2.34
CA GLY A 157 12.76 -7.89 2.22
C GLY A 157 12.26 -8.89 1.18
N LEU A 158 11.82 -8.40 0.02
CA LEU A 158 11.29 -9.18 -1.11
C LEU A 158 12.25 -9.24 -2.31
#